data_AF-A0A952V4T8-F1
#
_entry.id   AF-A0A952V4T8-F1
#
_cell.length_a   1.000
_cell.length_b   1.000
_cell.length_c   1.000
_cell.angle_alpha   90.00
_cell.angle_beta   90.00
_cell.angle_gamma   90.00
#
_symmetry.space_group_name_H-M   'P 1'
#
loop_
_entity.id
_entity.type
_entity.pdbx_description
1 polymer ?
#
loop_
_entity_poly.entity_id
_entity_poly.type
_entity_poly.pdbx_seq_one_letter_code
_entity_poly.pdbx_strand_id
1 'polypeptide(L)'
;MQLAVSSLMPPSRRTRDVLEARIRGVLAAGPHENPHLQMVFQPVVDLRTGRIAGAEALARFKSPPGETYRTPDLWFDDARRCGLATELELLAIASALSRLDEMPHGTYLALNASPSTLVTTELRELISAVPGERIVLELTEHARVDDYDTLHAAIGWLRARGTRLAVDDAGAGFASFQHILRLQPDIIKLDRSLTSGVDANPVRFALASALVTFAASLGAKICAEGIETSAEMIALQQLGIAKGQGYFLGKPGPLPLPAPPPGIWYGASTSGFATKAKSSVIRDSKRLAALRATGLLDSDAEDAFDRFTRLAARLLRAPVALLSLVDEHRQFFKSAFGGIDVRETPIAYSICAHAVAGKEPIVIEDARTHPLVRDNPAVHAFDIGAYAGVPIVTADEHALGALCVVDTAPHAWTEHDVATLRDLGRLVSAQMDLRKAARELSARAAMSDALLAHTESVFVVFDVDGKIIRASAAACRRLGRKEAELRGERSACIVHADDMPRMKSAREHLLRGAADHVELPHVRILGADGYAAMCVDAALARDPSGAARFFVVTLQLS
;
A
#
# COMPACT_ATOMS: atom_id res chain seq x y z
N MET A 1 10.50 17.44 34.44
CA MET A 1 9.61 17.24 35.59
C MET A 1 9.61 18.50 36.47
N GLN A 2 8.91 19.54 36.02
CA GLN A 2 8.49 20.75 36.77
C GLN A 2 8.01 21.77 35.72
N LEU A 3 6.81 21.58 35.17
CA LEU A 3 6.04 22.61 34.42
C LEU A 3 4.65 22.08 33.97
N ALA A 4 4.08 21.08 34.66
CA ALA A 4 2.83 20.42 34.25
C ALA A 4 1.79 20.25 35.37
N VAL A 5 1.86 21.03 36.47
CA VAL A 5 0.93 20.90 37.62
C VAL A 5 0.34 22.26 38.05
N SER A 6 0.00 23.13 37.10
CA SER A 6 -0.61 24.45 37.38
C SER A 6 -2.06 24.59 36.88
N SER A 7 -2.57 23.64 36.09
CA SER A 7 -3.81 23.84 35.30
C SER A 7 -5.14 23.42 35.96
N LEU A 8 -5.15 23.01 37.25
CA LEU A 8 -6.34 22.40 37.86
C LEU A 8 -6.93 23.16 39.07
N MET A 9 -6.43 24.35 39.42
CA MET A 9 -7.12 25.21 40.38
C MET A 9 -8.05 26.21 39.69
N PRO A 10 -9.30 26.37 40.16
CA PRO A 10 -10.16 27.45 39.68
C PRO A 10 -9.44 28.79 39.92
N PRO A 11 -9.44 29.70 38.92
CA PRO A 11 -8.75 30.97 39.03
C PRO A 11 -9.23 31.72 40.27
N SER A 12 -8.33 32.49 40.90
CA SER A 12 -8.72 33.39 42.00
C SER A 12 -9.89 34.27 41.54
N ARG A 13 -10.82 34.63 42.43
CA ARG A 13 -12.03 35.42 42.08
C ARG A 13 -11.68 36.66 41.24
N ARG A 14 -10.62 37.37 41.62
CA ARG A 14 -10.07 38.53 40.91
C ARG A 14 -9.56 38.20 39.51
N THR A 15 -8.96 37.03 39.31
CA THR A 15 -8.51 36.55 37.99
C THR A 15 -9.72 36.17 37.11
N ARG A 16 -10.73 35.50 37.67
CA ARG A 16 -11.96 35.16 36.95
C ARG A 16 -12.71 36.41 36.48
N ASP A 17 -12.85 37.42 37.33
CA ASP A 17 -13.55 38.67 36.98
C ASP A 17 -12.88 39.39 35.80
N VAL A 18 -11.54 39.39 35.74
CA VAL A 18 -10.77 39.98 34.62
C VAL A 18 -10.97 39.20 33.32
N LEU A 19 -10.93 37.85 33.39
CA LEU A 19 -11.18 37.00 32.24
C LEU A 19 -12.61 37.17 31.73
N GLU A 20 -13.60 37.19 32.63
CA GLU A 20 -15.00 37.37 32.30
C GLU A 20 -15.26 38.72 31.63
N ALA A 21 -14.74 39.83 32.21
CA ALA A 21 -14.87 41.16 31.64
C ALA A 21 -14.30 41.24 30.22
N ARG A 22 -13.17 40.56 29.98
CA ARG A 22 -12.54 40.47 28.66
C ARG A 22 -13.44 39.74 27.65
N ILE A 23 -13.96 38.56 28.00
CA ILE A 23 -14.86 37.80 27.10
C ILE A 23 -16.14 38.60 26.83
N ARG A 24 -16.74 39.20 27.87
CA ARG A 24 -17.93 40.05 27.72
C ARG A 24 -17.70 41.26 26.82
N GLY A 25 -16.48 41.83 26.83
CA GLY A 25 -16.09 42.89 25.91
C GLY A 25 -16.16 42.47 24.45
N VAL A 26 -15.78 41.23 24.13
CA VAL A 26 -15.94 40.67 22.78
C VAL A 26 -17.42 40.44 22.46
N LEU A 27 -18.19 39.89 23.40
CA LEU A 27 -19.62 39.60 23.23
C LEU A 27 -20.49 40.85 22.99
N ALA A 28 -20.07 42.01 23.51
CA ALA A 28 -20.87 43.24 23.44
C ALA A 28 -21.02 43.83 22.02
N ALA A 29 -20.09 43.55 21.09
CA ALA A 29 -20.06 44.18 19.78
C ALA A 29 -20.89 43.45 18.69
N GLY A 30 -21.57 42.35 19.03
CA GLY A 30 -22.39 41.58 18.09
C GLY A 30 -21.59 40.89 16.97
N PRO A 31 -22.26 40.18 16.04
CA PRO A 31 -21.60 39.36 15.01
C PRO A 31 -21.21 40.11 13.73
N HIS A 32 -21.84 41.24 13.43
CA HIS A 32 -21.52 42.08 12.28
C HIS A 32 -20.57 43.20 12.74
N GLU A 33 -19.35 43.24 12.21
CA GLU A 33 -18.34 44.28 12.48
C GLU A 33 -17.75 44.30 13.91
N ASN A 34 -17.60 43.13 14.53
CA ASN A 34 -16.93 43.02 15.84
C ASN A 34 -15.45 43.45 15.78
N PRO A 35 -15.01 44.52 16.48
CA PRO A 35 -13.63 44.99 16.43
C PRO A 35 -12.65 44.10 17.20
N HIS A 36 -13.16 43.16 17.98
CA HIS A 36 -12.38 42.26 18.83
C HIS A 36 -12.32 40.82 18.32
N LEU A 37 -13.25 40.43 17.44
CA LEU A 37 -13.33 39.11 16.83
C LEU A 37 -13.37 39.24 15.30
N GLN A 38 -12.37 38.70 14.63
CA GLN A 38 -12.31 38.59 13.18
C GLN A 38 -12.39 37.12 12.77
N MET A 39 -13.19 36.82 11.75
CA MET A 39 -13.18 35.51 11.11
C MET A 39 -12.17 35.49 9.96
N VAL A 40 -11.31 34.48 9.95
CA VAL A 40 -10.50 34.11 8.79
C VAL A 40 -10.91 32.73 8.32
N PHE A 41 -10.68 32.43 7.05
CA PHE A 41 -11.16 31.24 6.39
C PHE A 41 -9.98 30.50 5.80
N GLN A 42 -9.90 29.19 6.04
CA GLN A 42 -8.90 28.34 5.42
C GLN A 42 -9.57 27.44 4.39
N PRO A 43 -9.07 27.39 3.14
CA PRO A 43 -9.70 26.59 2.10
C PRO A 43 -9.55 25.10 2.37
N VAL A 44 -10.65 24.36 2.19
CA VAL A 44 -10.66 22.91 2.04
C VAL A 44 -10.72 22.60 0.56
N VAL A 45 -9.72 21.90 0.06
CA VAL A 45 -9.53 21.64 -1.37
C VAL A 45 -9.90 20.20 -1.69
N ASP A 46 -10.65 20.01 -2.79
CA ASP A 46 -10.80 18.70 -3.41
C ASP A 46 -9.46 18.31 -4.04
N LEU A 47 -8.78 17.35 -3.44
CA LEU A 47 -7.42 16.97 -3.83
C LEU A 47 -7.37 16.37 -5.24
N ARG A 48 -8.50 15.90 -5.79
CA ARG A 48 -8.56 15.37 -7.15
C ARG A 48 -8.63 16.48 -8.19
N THR A 49 -9.33 17.57 -7.91
CA THR A 49 -9.66 18.59 -8.92
C THR A 49 -8.97 19.92 -8.69
N GLY A 50 -8.41 20.15 -7.49
CA GLY A 50 -7.85 21.44 -7.09
C GLY A 50 -8.88 22.52 -6.85
N ARG A 51 -10.17 22.16 -6.92
CA ARG A 51 -11.25 23.09 -6.64
C ARG A 51 -11.44 23.23 -5.14
N ILE A 52 -11.71 24.44 -4.70
CA ILE A 52 -12.14 24.70 -3.34
C ILE A 52 -13.49 24.01 -3.15
N ALA A 53 -13.55 23.05 -2.23
CA ALA A 53 -14.77 22.34 -1.85
C ALA A 53 -15.52 23.08 -0.73
N GLY A 54 -14.79 23.80 0.12
CA GLY A 54 -15.32 24.54 1.25
C GLY A 54 -14.23 25.38 1.92
N ALA A 55 -14.56 25.96 3.06
CA ALA A 55 -13.58 26.57 3.94
C ALA A 55 -13.95 26.38 5.40
N GLU A 56 -12.94 26.25 6.25
CA GLU A 56 -13.10 26.27 7.70
C GLU A 56 -13.03 27.71 8.21
N ALA A 57 -14.02 28.11 9.01
CA ALA A 57 -14.02 29.40 9.69
C ALA A 57 -13.23 29.33 11.01
N LEU A 58 -12.22 30.18 11.12
CA LEU A 58 -11.31 30.24 12.25
C LEU A 58 -11.37 31.62 12.90
N ALA A 59 -11.65 31.66 14.19
CA ALA A 59 -11.70 32.89 14.96
C ALA A 59 -10.29 33.48 15.15
N ARG A 60 -10.17 34.81 15.08
CA ARG A 60 -8.97 35.57 15.43
C ARG A 60 -9.39 36.68 16.38
N PHE A 61 -8.82 36.67 17.57
CA PHE A 61 -9.12 37.67 18.59
C PHE A 61 -8.04 38.74 18.61
N LYS A 62 -8.47 40.00 18.72
CA LYS A 62 -7.55 41.11 18.89
C LYS A 62 -7.13 41.21 20.36
N SER A 63 -5.87 40.90 20.67
CA SER A 63 -5.31 41.18 22.00
C SER A 63 -5.38 42.69 22.28
N PRO A 64 -5.70 43.11 23.52
CA PRO A 64 -5.61 44.51 23.92
C PRO A 64 -4.22 45.10 23.66
N PRO A 65 -4.11 46.42 23.39
CA PRO A 65 -2.82 47.07 23.20
C PRO A 65 -1.88 46.83 24.39
N GLY A 66 -0.67 46.34 24.11
CA GLY A 66 0.35 46.04 25.14
C GLY A 66 0.31 44.61 25.69
N GLU A 67 -0.66 43.78 25.31
CA GLU A 67 -0.68 42.34 25.64
C GLU A 67 -0.03 41.49 24.53
N THR A 68 0.59 40.37 24.91
CA THR A 68 1.08 39.37 23.95
C THR A 68 -0.08 38.80 23.14
N TYR A 69 0.19 38.46 21.87
CA TYR A 69 -0.78 37.76 21.02
C TYR A 69 -1.23 36.47 21.72
N ARG A 70 -2.54 36.28 21.82
CA ARG A 70 -3.17 35.09 22.38
C ARG A 70 -3.78 34.27 21.27
N THR A 71 -3.48 32.98 21.26
CA THR A 71 -4.11 32.04 20.32
C THR A 71 -5.60 31.88 20.66
N PRO A 72 -6.44 31.56 19.67
CA PRO A 72 -7.88 31.36 19.88
C PRO A 72 -8.21 30.34 20.98
N ASP A 73 -7.43 29.27 21.11
CA ASP A 73 -7.65 28.21 22.10
C ASP A 73 -7.68 28.77 23.53
N LEU A 74 -6.76 29.70 23.84
CA LEU A 74 -6.71 30.36 25.15
C LEU A 74 -7.95 31.23 25.42
N TRP A 75 -8.56 31.81 24.39
CA TRP A 75 -9.79 32.59 24.53
C TRP A 75 -10.98 31.70 24.84
N PHE A 76 -11.13 30.59 24.10
CA PHE A 76 -12.18 29.61 24.35
C PHE A 76 -11.99 28.90 25.70
N ASP A 77 -10.74 28.63 26.11
CA ASP A 77 -10.45 28.10 27.45
C ASP A 77 -10.83 29.07 28.57
N ASP A 78 -10.49 30.35 28.42
CA ASP A 78 -10.87 31.36 29.40
C ASP A 78 -12.40 31.54 29.45
N ALA A 79 -13.08 31.50 28.30
CA ALA A 79 -14.54 31.51 28.22
C ALA A 79 -15.14 30.29 28.94
N ARG A 80 -14.59 29.08 28.75
CA ARG A 80 -15.00 27.87 29.50
C ARG A 80 -14.84 28.05 31.01
N ARG A 81 -13.71 28.58 31.47
CA ARG A 81 -13.45 28.83 32.90
C ARG A 81 -14.40 29.87 33.50
N CYS A 82 -14.95 30.74 32.67
CA CYS A 82 -15.90 31.77 33.08
C CYS A 82 -17.37 31.33 32.93
N GLY A 83 -17.65 30.27 32.17
CA GLY A 83 -19.01 29.83 31.83
C GLY A 83 -19.64 30.62 30.69
N LEU A 84 -18.82 31.16 29.78
CA LEU A 84 -19.22 31.96 28.61
C LEU A 84 -18.80 31.30 27.27
N ALA A 85 -18.48 30.01 27.28
CA ALA A 85 -17.97 29.31 26.11
C ALA A 85 -19.00 29.22 24.98
N THR A 86 -20.23 28.84 25.32
CA THR A 86 -21.32 28.71 24.35
C THR A 86 -21.68 30.04 23.72
N GLU A 87 -21.75 31.13 24.49
CA GLU A 87 -22.01 32.47 23.96
C GLU A 87 -20.91 32.94 23.01
N LEU A 88 -19.64 32.64 23.33
CA LEU A 88 -18.51 32.99 22.48
C LEU A 88 -18.47 32.16 21.19
N GLU A 89 -18.77 30.86 21.27
CA GLU A 89 -18.90 29.98 20.11
C GLU A 89 -20.06 30.43 19.20
N LEU A 90 -21.24 30.72 19.77
CA LEU A 90 -22.39 31.23 19.03
C LEU A 90 -22.07 32.56 18.33
N LEU A 91 -21.34 33.46 19.00
CA LEU A 91 -20.88 34.70 18.36
C LEU A 91 -19.94 34.42 17.18
N ALA A 92 -18.98 33.51 17.33
CA ALA A 92 -18.06 33.15 16.25
C ALA A 92 -18.78 32.48 15.07
N ILE A 93 -19.73 31.59 15.36
CA ILE A 93 -20.60 30.95 14.37
C ILE A 93 -21.44 32.00 13.63
N ALA A 94 -22.12 32.89 14.34
CA ALA A 94 -22.92 33.96 13.73
C ALA A 94 -22.05 34.90 12.87
N SER A 95 -20.84 35.24 13.36
CA SER A 95 -19.89 36.07 12.61
C SER A 95 -19.43 35.37 11.32
N ALA A 96 -19.19 34.06 11.36
CA ALA A 96 -18.83 33.27 10.17
C ALA A 96 -19.99 33.15 9.18
N LEU A 97 -21.20 32.86 9.67
CA LEU A 97 -22.41 32.76 8.85
C LEU A 97 -22.75 34.07 8.13
N SER A 98 -22.44 35.22 8.74
CA SER A 98 -22.62 36.53 8.09
C SER A 98 -21.80 36.72 6.81
N ARG A 99 -20.76 35.89 6.61
CA ARG A 99 -19.86 35.91 5.45
C ARG A 99 -20.17 34.82 4.43
N LEU A 100 -21.20 33.99 4.67
CA LEU A 100 -21.51 32.81 3.85
C LEU A 100 -21.82 33.16 2.38
N ASP A 101 -22.42 34.33 2.14
CA ASP A 101 -22.80 34.81 0.80
C ASP A 101 -21.61 35.34 -0.01
N GLU A 102 -20.49 35.65 0.65
CA GLU A 102 -19.24 36.05 -0.03
C GLU A 102 -18.45 34.84 -0.56
N MET A 103 -18.78 33.63 -0.09
CA MET A 103 -18.12 32.41 -0.52
C MET A 103 -18.62 31.93 -1.90
N PRO A 104 -17.77 31.26 -2.70
CA PRO A 104 -18.19 30.77 -4.01
C PRO A 104 -19.39 29.81 -3.92
N HIS A 105 -20.31 29.90 -4.88
CA HIS A 105 -21.43 28.97 -4.99
C HIS A 105 -20.94 27.51 -5.09
N GLY A 106 -21.65 26.60 -4.42
CA GLY A 106 -21.29 25.18 -4.35
C GLY A 106 -20.22 24.82 -3.32
N THR A 107 -19.72 25.81 -2.55
CA THR A 107 -18.80 25.56 -1.43
C THR A 107 -19.53 25.52 -0.10
N TYR A 108 -19.02 24.72 0.84
CA TYR A 108 -19.52 24.68 2.21
C TYR A 108 -18.66 25.51 3.18
N LEU A 109 -19.25 25.93 4.29
CA LEU A 109 -18.60 26.56 5.41
C LEU A 109 -18.56 25.59 6.59
N ALA A 110 -17.36 25.28 7.07
CA ALA A 110 -17.12 24.50 8.27
C ALA A 110 -17.06 25.41 9.49
N LEU A 111 -17.79 25.03 10.54
CA LEU A 111 -18.00 25.81 11.75
C LEU A 111 -17.70 24.93 12.98
N ASN A 112 -16.76 25.39 13.79
CA ASN A 112 -16.41 24.73 15.05
C ASN A 112 -17.51 24.92 16.10
N ALA A 113 -17.98 23.82 16.70
CA ALA A 113 -19.01 23.85 17.74
C ALA A 113 -18.80 22.74 18.79
N SER A 114 -18.89 23.09 20.08
CA SER A 114 -18.89 22.10 21.16
C SER A 114 -20.24 21.37 21.28
N PRO A 115 -20.29 20.16 21.86
CA PRO A 115 -21.54 19.44 22.14
C PRO A 115 -22.59 20.28 22.86
N SER A 116 -22.19 21.12 23.82
CA SER A 116 -23.09 22.01 24.54
C SER A 116 -23.68 23.09 23.64
N THR A 117 -22.92 23.59 22.66
CA THR A 117 -23.42 24.55 21.67
C THR A 117 -24.35 23.88 20.66
N LEU A 118 -24.10 22.63 20.27
CA LEU A 118 -24.94 21.89 19.32
C LEU A 118 -26.40 21.70 19.79
N VAL A 119 -26.63 21.63 21.10
CA VAL A 119 -27.96 21.40 21.67
C VAL A 119 -28.73 22.70 21.98
N THR A 120 -28.15 23.87 21.69
CA THR A 120 -28.77 25.17 21.95
C THR A 120 -29.88 25.51 20.95
N THR A 121 -30.84 26.33 21.39
CA THR A 121 -31.89 26.84 20.50
C THR A 121 -31.34 27.94 19.60
N GLU A 122 -30.37 28.70 20.09
CA GLU A 122 -29.70 29.78 19.39
C GLU A 122 -28.93 29.26 18.17
N LEU A 123 -28.19 28.16 18.29
CA LEU A 123 -27.56 27.53 17.12
C LEU A 123 -28.61 27.07 16.11
N ARG A 124 -29.71 26.50 16.59
CA ARG A 124 -30.82 26.04 15.75
C ARG A 124 -31.41 27.19 14.93
N GLU A 125 -31.57 28.36 15.53
CA GLU A 125 -32.04 29.57 14.85
C GLU A 125 -31.04 30.04 13.79
N LEU A 126 -29.75 30.11 14.13
CA LEU A 126 -28.68 30.49 13.22
C LEU A 126 -28.60 29.57 11.98
N ILE A 127 -28.62 28.25 12.19
CA ILE A 127 -28.61 27.27 11.10
C ILE A 127 -29.94 27.26 10.33
N SER A 128 -31.05 27.67 10.97
CA SER A 128 -32.34 27.78 10.29
C SER A 128 -32.37 28.88 9.24
N ALA A 129 -31.57 29.93 9.43
CA ALA A 129 -31.49 31.09 8.55
C ALA A 129 -30.66 30.86 7.27
N VAL A 130 -29.97 29.73 7.15
CA VAL A 130 -29.06 29.43 6.02
C VAL A 130 -29.36 28.07 5.37
N PRO A 131 -28.95 27.85 4.11
CA PRO A 131 -29.06 26.53 3.47
C PRO A 131 -28.20 25.49 4.21
N GLY A 132 -28.84 24.51 4.85
CA GLY A 132 -28.14 23.54 5.70
C GLY A 132 -27.07 22.72 4.96
N GLU A 133 -27.28 22.42 3.67
CA GLU A 133 -26.31 21.71 2.81
C GLU A 133 -24.96 22.43 2.65
N ARG A 134 -24.95 23.76 2.83
CA ARG A 134 -23.74 24.58 2.81
C ARG A 134 -23.00 24.59 4.14
N ILE A 135 -23.51 23.92 5.17
CA ILE A 135 -22.90 23.93 6.50
C ILE A 135 -22.32 22.56 6.85
N VAL A 136 -21.10 22.59 7.39
CA VAL A 136 -20.48 21.48 8.10
C VAL A 136 -20.24 21.94 9.54
N LEU A 137 -20.72 21.19 10.53
CA LEU A 137 -20.42 21.44 11.93
C LEU A 137 -19.31 20.50 12.38
N GLU A 138 -18.22 21.07 12.90
CA GLU A 138 -17.04 20.33 13.36
C GLU A 138 -17.09 20.21 14.88
N LEU A 139 -17.18 18.98 15.38
CA LEU A 139 -17.09 18.70 16.82
C LEU A 139 -15.64 18.46 17.20
N THR A 140 -15.21 19.17 18.24
CA THR A 140 -13.92 18.95 18.88
C THR A 140 -13.96 17.68 19.73
N GLU A 141 -12.97 16.80 19.57
CA GLU A 141 -12.95 15.47 20.22
C GLU A 141 -12.82 15.52 21.75
N HIS A 142 -12.27 16.61 22.29
CA HIS A 142 -11.92 16.75 23.71
C HIS A 142 -13.09 17.17 24.60
N ALA A 143 -14.27 17.46 24.03
CA ALA A 143 -15.43 17.89 24.79
C ALA A 143 -16.17 16.68 25.39
N ARG A 144 -16.31 16.65 26.71
CA ARG A 144 -17.09 15.64 27.42
C ARG A 144 -18.55 15.73 26.99
N VAL A 145 -19.09 14.63 26.46
CA VAL A 145 -20.53 14.49 26.20
C VAL A 145 -21.16 13.83 27.42
N ASP A 146 -21.96 14.60 28.15
CA ASP A 146 -22.67 14.11 29.34
C ASP A 146 -23.97 13.37 28.98
N ASP A 147 -24.63 13.76 27.87
CA ASP A 147 -25.87 13.15 27.38
C ASP A 147 -25.83 12.98 25.85
N TYR A 148 -25.64 11.74 25.42
CA TYR A 148 -25.61 11.39 23.99
C TYR A 148 -27.00 11.41 23.35
N ASP A 149 -28.08 11.18 24.10
CA ASP A 149 -29.44 11.12 23.52
C ASP A 149 -29.88 12.52 23.08
N THR A 150 -29.65 13.53 23.92
CA THR A 150 -29.88 14.94 23.57
C THR A 150 -29.01 15.37 22.39
N LEU A 151 -27.73 14.99 22.39
CA LEU A 151 -26.82 15.29 21.28
C LEU A 151 -27.26 14.62 19.97
N HIS A 152 -27.69 13.36 20.01
CA HIS A 152 -28.21 12.63 18.85
C HIS A 152 -29.49 13.26 18.31
N ALA A 153 -30.39 13.73 19.17
CA ALA A 153 -31.59 14.45 18.75
C ALA A 153 -31.24 15.76 18.01
N ALA A 154 -30.26 16.52 18.53
CA ALA A 154 -29.78 17.74 17.90
C ALA A 154 -29.12 17.45 16.53
N ILE A 155 -28.22 16.46 16.46
CA ILE A 155 -27.57 16.03 15.20
C ILE A 155 -28.61 15.53 14.19
N GLY A 156 -29.61 14.76 14.64
CA GLY A 156 -30.70 14.27 13.80
C GLY A 156 -31.48 15.39 13.15
N TRP A 157 -31.77 16.46 13.91
CA TRP A 157 -32.40 17.66 13.36
C TRP A 157 -31.53 18.39 12.34
N LEU A 158 -30.22 18.53 12.61
CA LEU A 158 -29.27 19.16 11.69
C LEU A 158 -29.17 18.38 10.37
N ARG A 159 -29.07 17.05 10.44
CA ARG A 159 -29.02 16.17 9.27
C ARG A 159 -30.27 16.23 8.42
N ALA A 160 -31.46 16.33 9.04
CA ALA A 160 -32.72 16.47 8.32
C ALA A 160 -32.78 17.74 7.45
N ARG A 161 -31.88 18.71 7.68
CA ARG A 161 -31.73 19.95 6.90
C ARG A 161 -30.55 19.93 5.94
N GLY A 162 -29.86 18.80 5.82
CA GLY A 162 -28.68 18.64 4.97
C GLY A 162 -27.37 19.12 5.60
N THR A 163 -27.38 19.58 6.86
CA THR A 163 -26.14 19.92 7.58
C THR A 163 -25.34 18.67 7.85
N ARG A 164 -24.06 18.73 7.52
CA ARG A 164 -23.10 17.63 7.68
C ARG A 164 -22.34 17.79 8.99
N LEU A 165 -21.92 16.66 9.54
CA LEU A 165 -21.11 16.60 10.76
C LEU A 165 -19.68 16.19 10.43
N ALA A 166 -18.71 16.90 11.00
CA ALA A 166 -17.32 16.48 11.02
C ALA A 166 -16.85 16.22 12.45
N VAL A 167 -15.90 15.29 12.61
CA VAL A 167 -15.15 15.10 13.85
C VAL A 167 -13.70 15.46 13.59
N ASP A 168 -13.13 16.29 14.47
CA ASP A 168 -11.76 16.78 14.38
C ASP A 168 -10.73 15.84 15.04
N ASP A 169 -9.45 16.01 14.71
CA ASP A 169 -8.28 15.36 15.35
C ASP A 169 -8.28 13.81 15.37
N ALA A 170 -8.90 13.16 14.38
CA ALA A 170 -8.95 11.70 14.34
C ALA A 170 -7.55 11.10 14.14
N GLY A 171 -6.96 10.53 15.20
CA GLY A 171 -5.67 9.85 15.15
C GLY A 171 -4.76 10.02 16.36
N ALA A 172 -5.04 11.00 17.22
CA ALA A 172 -4.21 11.31 18.39
C ALA A 172 -4.40 10.36 19.60
N GLY A 173 -5.44 9.52 19.61
CA GLY A 173 -5.67 8.56 20.71
C GLY A 173 -6.86 7.59 20.56
N PHE A 174 -6.95 6.62 21.49
CA PHE A 174 -7.99 5.57 21.50
C PHE A 174 -9.41 6.10 21.79
N ALA A 175 -9.52 7.26 22.45
CA ALA A 175 -10.80 7.89 22.78
C ALA A 175 -11.56 8.39 21.54
N SER A 176 -10.85 8.70 20.44
CA SER A 176 -11.49 9.28 19.25
C SER A 176 -12.36 8.27 18.49
N PHE A 177 -12.00 6.97 18.47
CA PHE A 177 -12.77 5.96 17.74
C PHE A 177 -14.14 5.67 18.33
N GLN A 178 -14.25 5.55 19.66
CA GLN A 178 -15.56 5.34 20.31
C GLN A 178 -16.47 6.55 20.09
N HIS A 179 -15.90 7.74 20.08
CA HIS A 179 -16.62 8.97 19.79
C HIS A 179 -17.14 9.00 18.35
N ILE A 180 -16.28 8.67 17.37
CA ILE A 180 -16.67 8.55 15.95
C ILE A 180 -17.80 7.53 15.75
N LEU A 181 -17.73 6.36 16.39
CA LEU A 181 -18.77 5.33 16.27
C LEU A 181 -20.13 5.80 16.81
N ARG A 182 -20.14 6.57 17.90
CA ARG A 182 -21.38 7.10 18.48
C ARG A 182 -21.95 8.25 17.66
N LEU A 183 -21.11 9.13 17.11
CA LEU A 183 -21.57 10.28 16.33
C LEU A 183 -21.92 9.93 14.87
N GLN A 184 -21.31 8.88 14.32
CA GLN A 184 -21.41 8.48 12.91
C GLN A 184 -21.24 9.66 11.94
N PRO A 185 -20.13 10.41 11.98
CA PRO A 185 -20.00 11.67 11.25
C PRO A 185 -19.95 11.48 9.72
N ASP A 186 -20.28 12.55 8.98
CA ASP A 186 -20.17 12.58 7.52
C ASP A 186 -18.72 12.78 7.07
N ILE A 187 -17.92 13.48 7.88
CA ILE A 187 -16.52 13.80 7.63
C ILE A 187 -15.68 13.43 8.87
N ILE A 188 -14.52 12.81 8.64
CA ILE A 188 -13.51 12.57 9.65
C ILE A 188 -12.27 13.37 9.24
N LYS A 189 -11.84 14.31 10.07
CA LYS A 189 -10.63 15.09 9.82
C LYS A 189 -9.42 14.34 10.39
N LEU A 190 -8.46 14.04 9.52
CA LEU A 190 -7.22 13.34 9.87
C LEU A 190 -6.24 14.35 10.44
N ASP A 191 -5.83 14.13 11.69
CA ASP A 191 -4.91 15.02 12.40
C ASP A 191 -3.57 15.19 11.66
N ARG A 192 -2.97 16.38 11.83
CA ARG A 192 -1.66 16.72 11.27
C ARG A 192 -0.57 15.73 11.67
N SER A 193 -0.60 15.12 12.85
CA SER A 193 0.43 14.15 13.25
C SER A 193 0.44 12.88 12.38
N LEU A 194 -0.69 12.56 11.75
CA LEU A 194 -0.82 11.46 10.79
C LEU A 194 -0.59 11.92 9.34
N THR A 195 -0.91 13.17 9.01
CA THR A 195 -0.64 13.74 7.69
C THR A 195 0.84 14.05 7.48
N SER A 196 1.52 14.59 8.49
CA SER A 196 2.87 15.10 8.33
C SER A 196 3.88 13.97 8.09
N GLY A 197 4.65 14.06 7.01
CA GLY A 197 5.61 13.04 6.60
C GLY A 197 4.99 11.69 6.23
N VAL A 198 3.70 11.65 5.87
CA VAL A 198 3.00 10.42 5.46
C VAL A 198 3.58 9.81 4.17
N ASP A 199 4.21 10.63 3.34
CA ASP A 199 4.92 10.26 2.12
C ASP A 199 6.19 9.44 2.37
N ALA A 200 6.90 9.73 3.47
CA ALA A 200 8.18 9.09 3.80
C ALA A 200 8.06 8.00 4.88
N ASN A 201 6.97 7.97 5.64
CA ASN A 201 6.81 7.05 6.77
C ASN A 201 5.80 5.93 6.45
N PRO A 202 6.26 4.69 6.21
CA PRO A 202 5.38 3.57 5.83
C PRO A 202 4.38 3.18 6.92
N VAL A 203 4.72 3.40 8.20
CA VAL A 203 3.81 3.12 9.32
C VAL A 203 2.68 4.14 9.36
N ARG A 204 2.98 5.42 9.18
CA ARG A 204 1.93 6.47 9.08
C ARG A 204 1.04 6.25 7.87
N PHE A 205 1.63 5.91 6.72
CA PHE A 205 0.87 5.58 5.51
C PHE A 205 -0.09 4.41 5.73
N ALA A 206 0.39 3.32 6.36
CA ALA A 206 -0.45 2.17 6.69
C ALA A 206 -1.57 2.50 7.70
N LEU A 207 -1.28 3.32 8.71
CA LEU A 207 -2.28 3.76 9.69
C LEU A 207 -3.34 4.66 9.04
N ALA A 208 -2.94 5.61 8.21
CA ALA A 208 -3.86 6.45 7.44
C ALA A 208 -4.72 5.60 6.48
N SER A 209 -4.15 4.57 5.84
CA SER A 209 -4.89 3.61 5.01
C SER A 209 -5.95 2.82 5.81
N ALA A 210 -5.59 2.36 7.02
CA ALA A 210 -6.53 1.69 7.91
C ALA A 210 -7.68 2.62 8.31
N LEU A 211 -7.39 3.89 8.60
CA LEU A 211 -8.40 4.92 8.89
C LEU A 211 -9.32 5.18 7.69
N VAL A 212 -8.79 5.26 6.47
CA VAL A 212 -9.61 5.38 5.25
C VAL A 212 -10.59 4.20 5.14
N THR A 213 -10.11 2.98 5.37
CA THR A 213 -10.93 1.77 5.32
C THR A 213 -12.02 1.78 6.39
N PHE A 214 -11.68 2.23 7.60
CA PHE A 214 -12.62 2.40 8.70
C PHE A 214 -13.69 3.45 8.38
N ALA A 215 -13.30 4.63 7.90
CA ALA A 215 -14.21 5.70 7.51
C ALA A 215 -15.17 5.25 6.40
N ALA A 216 -14.66 4.55 5.39
CA ALA A 216 -15.48 4.01 4.31
C ALA A 216 -16.54 3.02 4.81
N SER A 217 -16.21 2.20 5.81
CA SER A 217 -17.14 1.25 6.43
C SER A 217 -18.27 1.94 7.19
N LEU A 218 -18.02 3.16 7.70
CA LEU A 218 -19.04 4.01 8.33
C LEU A 218 -19.83 4.87 7.33
N GLY A 219 -19.41 4.93 6.06
CA GLY A 219 -19.95 5.85 5.06
C GLY A 219 -19.41 7.29 5.18
N ALA A 220 -18.43 7.54 6.04
CA ALA A 220 -17.80 8.83 6.23
C ALA A 220 -16.73 9.12 5.16
N LYS A 221 -16.46 10.42 4.91
CA LYS A 221 -15.34 10.88 4.07
C LYS A 221 -14.18 11.35 4.94
N ILE A 222 -12.95 11.12 4.49
CA ILE A 222 -11.77 11.68 5.15
C ILE A 222 -11.41 13.04 4.55
N CYS A 223 -11.08 13.99 5.42
CA CYS A 223 -10.41 15.25 5.08
C CYS A 223 -9.05 15.28 5.80
N ALA A 224 -7.95 15.44 5.07
CA ALA A 224 -6.63 15.47 5.72
C ALA A 224 -6.18 16.88 6.08
N GLU A 225 -5.69 17.06 7.30
CA GLU A 225 -5.23 18.36 7.80
C GLU A 225 -3.72 18.49 7.88
N GLY A 226 -3.26 19.74 7.84
CA GLY A 226 -1.85 20.05 8.03
C GLY A 226 -0.97 19.65 6.85
N ILE A 227 -1.52 19.64 5.63
CA ILE A 227 -0.73 19.41 4.41
C ILE A 227 0.21 20.60 4.18
N GLU A 228 1.51 20.36 4.29
CA GLU A 228 2.56 21.37 4.17
C GLU A 228 3.43 21.20 2.93
N THR A 229 3.38 20.01 2.30
CA THR A 229 4.14 19.72 1.08
C THR A 229 3.29 19.07 -0.01
N SER A 230 3.77 19.15 -1.26
CA SER A 230 3.17 18.43 -2.39
C SER A 230 3.31 16.91 -2.24
N ALA A 231 4.38 16.42 -1.62
CA ALA A 231 4.61 14.99 -1.40
C ALA A 231 3.55 14.39 -0.46
N GLU A 232 3.26 15.06 0.67
CA GLU A 232 2.18 14.68 1.58
C GLU A 232 0.82 14.66 0.86
N MET A 233 0.51 15.71 0.09
CA MET A 233 -0.73 15.77 -0.70
C MET A 233 -0.86 14.57 -1.64
N ILE A 234 0.19 14.21 -2.36
CA ILE A 234 0.20 13.09 -3.31
C ILE A 234 0.02 11.76 -2.59
N ALA A 235 0.68 11.55 -1.45
CA ALA A 235 0.52 10.34 -0.65
C ALA A 235 -0.93 10.19 -0.14
N LEU A 236 -1.58 11.28 0.29
CA LEU A 236 -2.98 11.27 0.72
C LEU A 236 -3.95 10.99 -0.44
N GLN A 237 -3.69 11.54 -1.63
CA GLN A 237 -4.46 11.22 -2.84
C GLN A 237 -4.42 9.71 -3.15
N GLN A 238 -3.27 9.05 -2.96
CA GLN A 238 -3.10 7.61 -3.19
C GLN A 238 -3.89 6.75 -2.21
N LEU A 239 -4.02 7.23 -0.97
CA LEU A 239 -4.89 6.61 0.03
C LEU A 239 -6.37 6.78 -0.30
N GLY A 240 -6.73 7.53 -1.36
CA GLY A 240 -8.11 7.79 -1.73
C GLY A 240 -8.76 8.91 -0.92
N ILE A 241 -7.96 9.71 -0.20
CA ILE A 241 -8.45 10.87 0.54
C ILE A 241 -8.81 11.97 -0.45
N ALA A 242 -10.08 12.36 -0.47
CA ALA A 242 -10.63 13.24 -1.50
C ALA A 242 -10.48 14.73 -1.18
N LYS A 243 -10.37 15.09 0.11
CA LYS A 243 -10.32 16.48 0.58
C LYS A 243 -9.12 16.69 1.49
N GLY A 244 -8.56 17.88 1.46
CA GLY A 244 -7.49 18.26 2.38
C GLY A 244 -7.40 19.75 2.61
N GLN A 245 -6.71 20.10 3.69
CA GLN A 245 -6.46 21.46 4.16
C GLN A 245 -5.03 21.53 4.70
N GLY A 246 -4.39 22.68 4.53
CA GLY A 246 -3.02 22.88 5.00
C GLY A 246 -2.37 24.09 4.35
N TYR A 247 -1.22 24.52 4.87
CA TYR A 247 -0.55 25.73 4.39
C TYR A 247 -0.06 25.62 2.96
N PHE A 248 0.21 24.40 2.48
CA PHE A 248 0.49 24.16 1.06
C PHE A 248 -0.71 24.49 0.17
N LEU A 249 -1.92 24.15 0.61
CA LEU A 249 -3.17 24.33 -0.14
C LEU A 249 -3.77 25.73 0.00
N GLY A 250 -3.50 26.38 1.13
CA GLY A 250 -3.92 27.75 1.42
C GLY A 250 -3.87 28.04 2.90
N LYS A 251 -3.28 29.18 3.28
CA LYS A 251 -3.24 29.64 4.67
C LYS A 251 -4.59 30.25 5.07
N PRO A 252 -4.96 30.23 6.36
CA PRO A 252 -6.08 30.99 6.87
C PRO A 252 -5.94 32.48 6.52
N GLY A 253 -6.97 33.07 5.92
CA GLY A 253 -6.98 34.47 5.51
C GLY A 253 -8.38 35.04 5.33
N PRO A 254 -8.52 36.34 5.02
CA PRO A 254 -9.83 36.92 4.68
C PRO A 254 -10.37 36.34 3.37
N LEU A 255 -11.67 36.51 3.11
CA LEU A 255 -12.26 36.27 1.79
C LEU A 255 -11.80 37.38 0.80
N PRO A 256 -11.64 37.08 -0.51
CA PRO A 256 -11.84 35.78 -1.16
C PRO A 256 -10.73 34.76 -0.81
N LEU A 257 -11.09 33.48 -0.82
CA LEU A 257 -10.17 32.40 -0.49
C LEU A 257 -8.96 32.37 -1.45
N PRO A 258 -7.74 32.12 -0.95
CA PRO A 258 -6.58 31.98 -1.81
C PRO A 258 -6.77 30.78 -2.75
N ALA A 259 -6.45 30.97 -4.02
CA ALA A 259 -6.40 29.86 -4.96
C ALA A 259 -5.32 28.87 -4.51
N PRO A 260 -5.60 27.56 -4.50
CA PRO A 260 -4.58 26.55 -4.26
C PRO A 260 -3.45 26.66 -5.31
N PRO A 261 -2.20 26.28 -4.97
CA PRO A 261 -1.09 26.41 -5.90
C PRO A 261 -1.38 25.71 -7.24
N PRO A 262 -0.98 26.29 -8.38
CA PRO A 262 -1.08 25.62 -9.66
C PRO A 262 -0.23 24.34 -9.62
N GLY A 263 -0.84 23.17 -9.83
CA GLY A 263 -0.18 21.88 -9.59
C GLY A 263 -1.06 20.68 -9.98
N ILE A 264 -0.50 19.47 -9.87
CA ILE A 264 -1.10 18.21 -10.33
C ILE A 264 -2.26 17.80 -9.41
N TRP A 265 -3.48 18.14 -9.83
CA TRP A 265 -4.73 17.67 -9.22
C TRP A 265 -5.21 16.44 -9.97
N TYR A 266 -5.21 15.27 -9.32
CA TYR A 266 -5.55 13.99 -9.94
C TYR A 266 -7.04 13.92 -10.36
N GLY A 267 -7.36 14.49 -11.53
CA GLY A 267 -8.74 14.60 -12.03
C GLY A 267 -9.02 15.74 -13.01
N ALA A 268 -8.13 16.74 -13.13
CA ALA A 268 -8.27 17.82 -14.11
C ALA A 268 -7.44 17.53 -15.38
N SER A 269 -8.08 16.87 -16.35
CA SER A 269 -7.67 16.72 -17.76
C SER A 269 -6.19 16.47 -18.08
N THR A 270 -5.83 15.20 -18.23
CA THR A 270 -4.89 14.77 -19.29
C THR A 270 -5.53 13.58 -20.04
N SER A 271 -5.91 13.83 -21.29
CA SER A 271 -6.26 12.88 -22.37
C SER A 271 -7.11 11.65 -21.99
N GLY A 272 -8.43 11.85 -21.92
CA GLY A 272 -9.47 10.85 -21.57
C GLY A 272 -9.68 9.67 -22.52
N PHE A 273 -8.73 9.30 -23.39
CA PHE A 273 -8.77 8.04 -24.15
C PHE A 273 -7.56 7.13 -23.87
N ALA A 274 -6.39 7.67 -23.51
CA ALA A 274 -5.18 6.87 -23.26
C ALA A 274 -5.09 6.31 -21.82
N THR A 275 -5.64 7.01 -20.82
CA THR A 275 -5.56 6.62 -19.40
C THR A 275 -6.47 5.44 -19.05
N LYS A 276 -7.64 5.34 -19.67
CA LYS A 276 -8.57 4.21 -19.45
C LYS A 276 -8.05 2.91 -20.08
N ALA A 277 -7.50 3.00 -21.30
CA ALA A 277 -6.86 1.88 -22.00
C ALA A 277 -5.56 1.41 -21.31
N LYS A 278 -4.72 2.35 -20.85
CA LYS A 278 -3.54 2.05 -20.03
C LYS A 278 -3.94 1.33 -18.74
N SER A 279 -4.93 1.85 -18.01
CA SER A 279 -5.40 1.21 -16.77
C SER A 279 -5.99 -0.19 -17.02
N SER A 280 -6.68 -0.45 -18.13
CA SER A 280 -7.21 -1.79 -18.42
C SER A 280 -6.11 -2.80 -18.73
N VAL A 281 -5.04 -2.40 -19.45
CA VAL A 281 -3.92 -3.30 -19.77
C VAL A 281 -3.09 -3.62 -18.51
N ILE A 282 -2.83 -2.63 -17.67
CA ILE A 282 -2.11 -2.80 -16.39
C ILE A 282 -2.95 -3.57 -15.35
N ARG A 283 -4.27 -3.63 -15.50
CA ARG A 283 -5.15 -4.45 -14.64
C ARG A 283 -5.57 -5.76 -15.27
N ASP A 284 -4.99 -6.13 -16.42
CA ASP A 284 -5.31 -7.38 -17.08
C ASP A 284 -4.98 -8.59 -16.18
N SER A 285 -5.98 -9.44 -15.95
CA SER A 285 -5.89 -10.57 -15.02
C SER A 285 -4.89 -11.63 -15.47
N LYS A 286 -4.74 -11.88 -16.78
CA LYS A 286 -3.80 -12.86 -17.31
C LYS A 286 -2.36 -12.38 -17.14
N ARG A 287 -2.10 -11.10 -17.43
CA ARG A 287 -0.81 -10.46 -17.20
C ARG A 287 -0.44 -10.46 -15.71
N LEU A 288 -1.37 -10.13 -14.82
CA LEU A 288 -1.13 -10.16 -13.37
C LEU A 288 -0.87 -11.59 -12.87
N ALA A 289 -1.59 -12.58 -13.38
CA ALA A 289 -1.30 -13.99 -13.09
C ALA A 289 0.08 -14.41 -13.59
N ALA A 290 0.47 -14.01 -14.81
CA ALA A 290 1.79 -14.25 -15.36
C ALA A 290 2.90 -13.59 -14.52
N LEU A 291 2.70 -12.33 -14.09
CA LEU A 291 3.60 -11.61 -13.20
C LEU A 291 3.77 -12.35 -11.86
N ARG A 292 2.67 -12.75 -11.22
CA ARG A 292 2.71 -13.51 -9.96
C ARG A 292 3.39 -14.87 -10.13
N ALA A 293 3.17 -15.55 -11.25
CA ALA A 293 3.78 -16.85 -11.55
C ALA A 293 5.31 -16.79 -11.67
N THR A 294 5.89 -15.63 -11.98
CA THR A 294 7.35 -15.43 -11.91
C THR A 294 7.89 -15.57 -10.48
N GLY A 295 7.05 -15.22 -9.49
CA GLY A 295 7.39 -15.01 -8.09
C GLY A 295 8.66 -14.17 -7.90
N LEU A 296 8.73 -13.08 -8.66
CA LEU A 296 9.74 -12.02 -8.53
C LEU A 296 9.22 -10.79 -7.81
N LEU A 297 7.89 -10.59 -7.75
CA LEU A 297 7.29 -9.59 -6.87
C LEU A 297 7.66 -9.91 -5.43
N ASP A 298 8.09 -8.88 -4.70
CA ASP A 298 8.47 -8.93 -3.28
C ASP A 298 9.64 -9.87 -2.94
N SER A 299 10.32 -10.43 -3.94
CA SER A 299 11.49 -11.28 -3.70
C SER A 299 12.75 -10.47 -3.43
N ASP A 300 13.67 -11.03 -2.65
CA ASP A 300 14.96 -10.41 -2.32
C ASP A 300 15.77 -9.99 -3.55
N ALA A 301 16.75 -9.10 -3.36
CA ALA A 301 17.69 -8.76 -4.42
C ALA A 301 18.42 -10.00 -4.92
N GLU A 302 18.59 -10.10 -6.24
CA GLU A 302 19.20 -11.25 -6.91
C GLU A 302 20.27 -10.70 -7.86
N ASP A 303 21.55 -11.03 -7.63
CA ASP A 303 22.68 -10.50 -8.41
C ASP A 303 22.54 -10.79 -9.92
N ALA A 304 21.85 -11.88 -10.27
CA ALA A 304 21.51 -12.19 -11.66
C ALA A 304 20.75 -11.06 -12.36
N PHE A 305 19.87 -10.34 -11.66
CA PHE A 305 19.14 -9.19 -12.19
C PHE A 305 19.93 -7.88 -12.02
N ASP A 306 20.70 -7.73 -10.94
CA ASP A 306 21.52 -6.53 -10.68
C ASP A 306 22.63 -6.31 -11.69
N ARG A 307 23.09 -7.39 -12.34
CA ARG A 307 24.02 -7.29 -13.48
C ARG A 307 23.42 -6.48 -14.63
N PHE A 308 22.12 -6.63 -14.93
CA PHE A 308 21.50 -5.96 -16.08
C PHE A 308 21.32 -4.47 -15.85
N THR A 309 20.91 -4.03 -14.66
CA THR A 309 20.79 -2.60 -14.33
C THR A 309 22.17 -1.93 -14.30
N ARG A 310 23.19 -2.58 -13.72
CA ARG A 310 24.59 -2.11 -13.80
C ARG A 310 25.10 -1.99 -15.23
N LEU A 311 24.80 -2.96 -16.09
CA LEU A 311 25.21 -2.94 -17.50
C LEU A 311 24.48 -1.85 -18.28
N ALA A 312 23.17 -1.70 -18.08
CA ALA A 312 22.36 -0.67 -18.72
C ALA A 312 22.89 0.74 -18.39
N ALA A 313 23.10 1.03 -17.10
CA ALA A 313 23.66 2.32 -16.67
C ALA A 313 25.05 2.59 -17.27
N ARG A 314 25.94 1.59 -17.30
CA ARG A 314 27.30 1.74 -17.84
C ARG A 314 27.32 1.94 -19.35
N LEU A 315 26.56 1.13 -20.10
CA LEU A 315 26.57 1.16 -21.55
C LEU A 315 25.93 2.44 -22.08
N LEU A 316 24.83 2.89 -21.47
CA LEU A 316 24.10 4.10 -21.87
C LEU A 316 24.58 5.36 -21.13
N ARG A 317 25.60 5.24 -20.27
CA ARG A 317 26.17 6.34 -19.46
C ARG A 317 25.12 7.10 -18.63
N ALA A 318 24.10 6.39 -18.17
CA ALA A 318 23.03 6.95 -17.36
C ALA A 318 23.36 6.81 -15.86
N PRO A 319 23.03 7.82 -15.02
CA PRO A 319 23.29 7.75 -13.58
C PRO A 319 22.43 6.69 -12.89
N VAL A 320 21.22 6.42 -13.39
CA VAL A 320 20.26 5.51 -12.77
C VAL A 320 19.77 4.48 -13.79
N ALA A 321 19.62 3.22 -13.34
CA ALA A 321 18.97 2.17 -14.11
C ALA A 321 18.09 1.29 -13.20
N LEU A 322 16.91 0.92 -13.68
CA LEU A 322 15.90 0.20 -12.93
C LEU A 322 15.36 -0.98 -13.73
N LEU A 323 15.21 -2.12 -13.08
CA LEU A 323 14.36 -3.20 -13.55
C LEU A 323 13.06 -3.18 -12.73
N SER A 324 12.00 -2.67 -13.35
CA SER A 324 10.71 -2.45 -12.70
C SER A 324 9.72 -3.53 -13.12
N LEU A 325 9.07 -4.18 -12.16
CA LEU A 325 7.90 -5.05 -12.36
C LEU A 325 6.64 -4.25 -12.06
N VAL A 326 5.63 -4.34 -12.92
CA VAL A 326 4.45 -3.46 -12.86
C VAL A 326 3.20 -4.26 -12.47
N ASP A 327 2.79 -4.09 -11.21
CA ASP A 327 1.62 -4.72 -10.60
C ASP A 327 0.35 -3.83 -10.73
N GLU A 328 -0.75 -4.24 -10.10
CA GLU A 328 -2.04 -3.53 -10.17
C GLU A 328 -2.00 -2.12 -9.54
N HIS A 329 -1.33 -1.99 -8.39
CA HIS A 329 -1.35 -0.78 -7.58
C HIS A 329 0.02 -0.14 -7.38
N ARG A 330 1.10 -0.83 -7.79
CA ARG A 330 2.49 -0.40 -7.58
C ARG A 330 3.41 -0.82 -8.72
N GLN A 331 4.57 -0.19 -8.80
CA GLN A 331 5.75 -0.75 -9.46
C GLN A 331 6.75 -1.21 -8.39
N PHE A 332 7.28 -2.42 -8.56
CA PHE A 332 8.27 -3.02 -7.69
C PHE A 332 9.62 -3.07 -8.41
N PHE A 333 10.67 -2.56 -7.79
CA PHE A 333 12.01 -2.54 -8.36
C PHE A 333 12.72 -3.85 -8.03
N LYS A 334 12.69 -4.79 -8.99
CA LYS A 334 13.42 -6.05 -8.85
C LYS A 334 14.92 -5.82 -8.76
N SER A 335 15.41 -4.79 -9.46
CA SER A 335 16.78 -4.30 -9.34
C SER A 335 16.83 -2.79 -9.54
N ALA A 336 17.76 -2.14 -8.86
CA ALA A 336 18.04 -0.72 -8.99
C ALA A 336 19.55 -0.45 -8.91
N PHE A 337 20.01 0.49 -9.72
CA PHE A 337 21.38 1.00 -9.69
C PHE A 337 21.34 2.54 -9.75
N GLY A 338 22.27 3.20 -9.05
CA GLY A 338 22.41 4.66 -9.09
C GLY A 338 21.83 5.42 -7.89
N GLY A 339 21.71 4.80 -6.72
CA GLY A 339 21.30 5.50 -5.48
C GLY A 339 19.79 5.62 -5.27
N ILE A 340 19.01 4.66 -5.77
CA ILE A 340 17.57 4.55 -5.50
C ILE A 340 17.37 3.65 -4.27
N ASP A 341 17.02 4.26 -3.14
CA ASP A 341 16.87 3.57 -1.84
C ASP A 341 15.48 2.96 -1.62
N VAL A 342 14.53 3.23 -2.52
CA VAL A 342 13.18 2.68 -2.48
C VAL A 342 13.07 1.39 -3.29
N ARG A 343 12.31 0.42 -2.78
CA ARG A 343 12.08 -0.89 -3.43
C ARG A 343 10.80 -0.96 -4.24
N GLU A 344 9.89 -0.02 -4.04
CA GLU A 344 8.66 0.10 -4.79
C GLU A 344 8.18 1.55 -4.81
N THR A 345 7.31 1.86 -5.76
CA THR A 345 6.56 3.13 -5.78
C THR A 345 5.13 2.86 -6.25
N PRO A 346 4.18 3.74 -5.88
CA PRO A 346 2.80 3.65 -6.36
C PRO A 346 2.72 3.61 -7.89
N ILE A 347 1.72 2.93 -8.45
CA ILE A 347 1.60 2.78 -9.92
C ILE A 347 1.51 4.12 -10.66
N ALA A 348 1.00 5.15 -9.98
CA ALA A 348 0.93 6.53 -10.47
C ALA A 348 2.31 7.13 -10.81
N TYR A 349 3.38 6.69 -10.15
CA TYR A 349 4.77 7.13 -10.39
C TYR A 349 5.42 6.36 -11.55
N SER A 350 4.78 5.30 -12.05
CA SER A 350 5.40 4.40 -13.01
C SER A 350 5.40 4.97 -14.42
N ILE A 351 6.54 5.53 -14.83
CA ILE A 351 6.83 5.78 -16.24
C ILE A 351 6.90 4.44 -16.99
N CYS A 352 7.47 3.40 -16.36
CA CYS A 352 7.55 2.02 -16.87
C CYS A 352 6.20 1.44 -17.28
N ALA A 353 5.11 1.81 -16.59
CA ALA A 353 3.76 1.38 -16.96
C ALA A 353 3.33 1.85 -18.36
N HIS A 354 3.93 2.89 -18.93
CA HIS A 354 3.67 3.28 -20.32
C HIS A 354 4.28 2.27 -21.30
N ALA A 355 5.54 1.85 -21.08
CA ALA A 355 6.18 0.82 -21.90
C ALA A 355 5.45 -0.53 -21.79
N VAL A 356 4.99 -0.88 -20.59
CA VAL A 356 4.19 -2.10 -20.37
C VAL A 356 2.86 -2.05 -21.12
N ALA A 357 2.14 -0.93 -21.02
CA ALA A 357 0.84 -0.80 -21.68
C ALA A 357 0.94 -0.77 -23.22
N GLY A 358 2.00 -0.16 -23.75
CA GLY A 358 2.25 -0.08 -25.20
C GLY A 358 2.94 -1.32 -25.79
N LYS A 359 3.59 -2.16 -24.97
CA LYS A 359 4.51 -3.22 -25.42
C LYS A 359 5.61 -2.73 -26.36
N GLU A 360 5.96 -1.45 -26.27
CA GLU A 360 6.97 -0.80 -27.10
C GLU A 360 7.91 0.05 -26.23
N PRO A 361 9.14 0.32 -26.69
CA PRO A 361 10.04 1.23 -26.00
C PRO A 361 9.44 2.63 -25.84
N ILE A 362 9.72 3.25 -24.70
CA ILE A 362 9.38 4.65 -24.41
C ILE A 362 10.69 5.42 -24.25
N VAL A 363 10.85 6.46 -25.06
CA VAL A 363 12.04 7.33 -25.06
C VAL A 363 11.58 8.75 -24.83
N ILE A 364 12.19 9.41 -23.85
CA ILE A 364 11.79 10.71 -23.34
C ILE A 364 13.06 11.52 -23.13
N GLU A 365 13.28 12.49 -24.01
CA GLU A 365 14.48 13.34 -23.97
C GLU A 365 14.44 14.35 -22.83
N ASP A 366 13.28 14.96 -22.58
CA ASP A 366 13.04 15.87 -21.45
C ASP A 366 11.69 15.58 -20.80
N ALA A 367 11.72 14.87 -19.68
CA ALA A 367 10.53 14.45 -18.95
C ALA A 367 9.73 15.63 -18.37
N ARG A 368 10.37 16.78 -18.12
CA ARG A 368 9.70 17.97 -17.55
C ARG A 368 8.78 18.66 -18.54
N THR A 369 9.03 18.47 -19.84
CA THR A 369 8.25 19.08 -20.93
C THR A 369 7.47 18.04 -21.75
N HIS A 370 7.85 16.78 -21.69
CA HIS A 370 7.29 15.72 -22.53
C HIS A 370 5.79 15.45 -22.22
N PRO A 371 4.88 15.54 -23.21
CA PRO A 371 3.43 15.44 -23.00
C PRO A 371 2.94 14.15 -22.32
N LEU A 372 3.68 13.05 -22.46
CA LEU A 372 3.31 11.76 -21.90
C LEU A 372 3.55 11.67 -20.38
N VAL A 373 4.56 12.38 -19.86
CA VAL A 373 5.07 12.14 -18.50
C VAL A 373 5.34 13.41 -17.70
N ARG A 374 5.24 14.61 -18.28
CA ARG A 374 5.43 15.87 -17.56
C ARG A 374 4.56 16.00 -16.30
N ASP A 375 3.40 15.36 -16.31
CA ASP A 375 2.44 15.34 -15.20
C ASP A 375 2.61 14.10 -14.30
N ASN A 376 3.65 13.27 -14.52
CA ASN A 376 3.94 12.10 -13.71
C ASN A 376 4.71 12.52 -12.43
N PRO A 377 4.23 12.16 -11.22
CA PRO A 377 4.86 12.54 -9.96
C PRO A 377 6.35 12.18 -9.85
N ALA A 378 6.77 11.09 -10.49
CA ALA A 378 8.17 10.66 -10.47
C ALA A 378 9.12 11.69 -11.09
N VAL A 379 8.64 12.51 -12.03
CA VAL A 379 9.47 13.52 -12.70
C VAL A 379 10.01 14.56 -11.72
N HIS A 380 9.17 15.00 -10.78
CA HIS A 380 9.57 15.99 -9.79
C HIS A 380 10.13 15.35 -8.52
N ALA A 381 9.56 14.22 -8.07
CA ALA A 381 9.96 13.56 -6.83
C ALA A 381 11.38 12.97 -6.91
N PHE A 382 11.80 12.51 -8.09
CA PHE A 382 13.11 11.90 -8.31
C PHE A 382 14.00 12.71 -9.26
N ASP A 383 13.63 13.96 -9.54
CA ASP A 383 14.33 14.87 -10.45
C ASP A 383 14.68 14.23 -11.80
N ILE A 384 13.68 13.60 -12.45
CA ILE A 384 13.89 12.92 -13.73
C ILE A 384 13.95 13.97 -14.84
N GLY A 385 15.12 14.11 -15.46
CA GLY A 385 15.33 14.91 -16.66
C GLY A 385 15.04 14.13 -17.93
N ALA A 386 15.51 12.88 -18.04
CA ALA A 386 15.29 12.03 -19.21
C ALA A 386 15.03 10.58 -18.83
N TYR A 387 14.35 9.85 -19.71
CA TYR A 387 13.98 8.45 -19.49
C TYR A 387 14.03 7.67 -20.80
N ALA A 388 14.64 6.48 -20.77
CA ALA A 388 14.47 5.47 -21.82
C ALA A 388 14.15 4.12 -21.18
N GLY A 389 13.10 3.46 -21.64
CA GLY A 389 12.64 2.19 -21.08
C GLY A 389 12.12 1.24 -22.14
N VAL A 390 12.45 -0.04 -22.01
CA VAL A 390 11.96 -1.13 -22.87
C VAL A 390 11.11 -2.10 -22.07
N PRO A 391 10.00 -2.62 -22.63
CA PRO A 391 9.18 -3.60 -21.94
C PRO A 391 9.91 -4.94 -21.78
N ILE A 392 9.63 -5.61 -20.66
CA ILE A 392 10.04 -6.99 -20.41
C ILE A 392 8.83 -7.88 -20.72
N VAL A 393 8.93 -8.64 -21.80
CA VAL A 393 7.83 -9.43 -22.37
C VAL A 393 8.18 -10.90 -22.22
N THR A 394 7.26 -11.68 -21.64
CA THR A 394 7.43 -13.14 -21.53
C THR A 394 7.19 -13.84 -22.86
N ALA A 395 7.59 -15.12 -22.95
CA ALA A 395 7.24 -15.99 -24.07
C ALA A 395 5.72 -16.10 -24.33
N ASP A 396 4.90 -15.93 -23.28
CA ASP A 396 3.44 -15.88 -23.38
C ASP A 396 2.90 -14.50 -23.82
N GLU A 397 3.77 -13.63 -24.37
CA GLU A 397 3.43 -12.29 -24.87
C GLU A 397 2.85 -11.34 -23.81
N HIS A 398 3.16 -11.54 -22.52
CA HIS A 398 2.75 -10.63 -21.45
C HIS A 398 3.88 -9.66 -21.11
N ALA A 399 3.63 -8.35 -21.21
CA ALA A 399 4.56 -7.35 -20.70
C ALA A 399 4.41 -7.25 -19.18
N LEU A 400 5.44 -7.64 -18.43
CA LEU A 400 5.38 -7.72 -16.97
C LEU A 400 6.01 -6.52 -16.28
N GLY A 401 6.84 -5.77 -16.99
CA GLY A 401 7.67 -4.72 -16.43
C GLY A 401 8.46 -3.99 -17.51
N ALA A 402 9.44 -3.19 -17.09
CA ALA A 402 10.38 -2.52 -17.99
C ALA A 402 11.79 -2.49 -17.40
N LEU A 403 12.79 -2.61 -18.27
CA LEU A 403 14.16 -2.21 -17.98
C LEU A 403 14.34 -0.77 -18.49
N CYS A 404 14.73 0.15 -17.61
CA CYS A 404 14.87 1.55 -17.98
C CYS A 404 16.13 2.19 -17.40
N VAL A 405 16.57 3.25 -18.07
CA VAL A 405 17.60 4.18 -17.63
C VAL A 405 17.00 5.56 -17.45
N VAL A 406 17.56 6.30 -16.50
CA VAL A 406 17.08 7.63 -16.08
C VAL A 406 18.27 8.57 -15.95
N ASP A 407 18.08 9.80 -16.42
CA ASP A 407 19.02 10.91 -16.27
C ASP A 407 18.31 12.09 -15.57
N THR A 408 19.05 12.91 -14.84
CA THR A 408 18.52 14.12 -14.17
C THR A 408 18.56 15.35 -15.08
N ALA A 409 19.39 15.31 -16.13
CA ALA A 409 19.40 16.27 -17.21
C ALA A 409 18.63 15.73 -18.43
N PRO A 410 18.15 16.61 -19.32
CA PRO A 410 17.67 16.19 -20.64
C PRO A 410 18.75 15.40 -21.39
N HIS A 411 18.36 14.32 -22.05
CA HIS A 411 19.27 13.38 -22.70
C HIS A 411 18.67 12.89 -24.02
N ALA A 412 19.35 13.17 -25.14
CA ALA A 412 18.94 12.68 -26.46
C ALA A 412 19.42 11.23 -26.67
N TRP A 413 18.57 10.26 -26.32
CA TRP A 413 18.87 8.83 -26.48
C TRP A 413 18.92 8.44 -27.96
N THR A 414 20.01 7.83 -28.40
CA THR A 414 20.16 7.42 -29.81
C THR A 414 19.41 6.12 -30.10
N GLU A 415 19.19 5.82 -31.38
CA GLU A 415 18.65 4.52 -31.80
C GLU A 415 19.53 3.35 -31.33
N HIS A 416 20.85 3.56 -31.25
CA HIS A 416 21.78 2.56 -30.73
C HIS A 416 21.59 2.32 -29.22
N ASP A 417 21.31 3.37 -28.45
CA ASP A 417 21.03 3.23 -27.01
C ASP A 417 19.74 2.43 -26.79
N VAL A 418 18.69 2.75 -27.54
CA VAL A 418 17.41 2.03 -27.48
C VAL A 418 17.57 0.58 -27.92
N ALA A 419 18.37 0.31 -28.97
CA ALA A 419 18.68 -1.05 -29.42
C ALA A 419 19.43 -1.85 -28.35
N THR A 420 20.45 -1.24 -27.73
CA THR A 420 21.22 -1.84 -26.63
C THR A 420 20.32 -2.16 -25.44
N LEU A 421 19.45 -1.23 -25.05
CA LEU A 421 18.51 -1.43 -23.95
C LEU A 421 17.52 -2.56 -24.28
N ARG A 422 17.06 -2.64 -25.53
CA ARG A 422 16.16 -3.71 -26.01
C ARG A 422 16.81 -5.08 -25.92
N ASP A 423 18.08 -5.21 -26.30
CA ASP A 423 18.80 -6.48 -26.19
C ASP A 423 19.02 -6.89 -24.72
N LEU A 424 19.34 -5.93 -23.85
CA LEU A 424 19.36 -6.20 -22.40
C LEU A 424 17.99 -6.63 -21.86
N GLY A 425 16.90 -6.00 -22.32
CA GLY A 425 15.53 -6.39 -21.96
C GLY A 425 15.18 -7.82 -22.37
N ARG A 426 15.66 -8.28 -23.54
CA ARG A 426 15.52 -9.68 -23.98
C ARG A 426 16.28 -10.63 -23.08
N LEU A 427 17.50 -10.27 -22.66
CA LEU A 427 18.29 -11.08 -21.72
C LEU A 427 17.63 -11.17 -20.34
N VAL A 428 17.03 -10.08 -19.85
CA VAL A 428 16.23 -10.09 -18.62
C VAL A 428 15.05 -11.05 -18.77
N SER A 429 14.33 -11.01 -19.90
CA SER A 429 13.19 -11.90 -20.15
C SER A 429 13.61 -13.36 -20.13
N ALA A 430 14.71 -13.71 -20.81
CA ALA A 430 15.28 -15.06 -20.79
C ALA A 430 15.71 -15.50 -19.38
N GLN A 431 16.27 -14.59 -18.56
CA GLN A 431 16.63 -14.87 -17.18
C GLN A 431 15.39 -15.15 -16.30
N MET A 432 14.27 -14.44 -16.53
CA MET A 432 13.00 -14.70 -15.83
C MET A 432 12.45 -16.08 -16.18
N ASP A 433 12.47 -16.46 -17.46
CA ASP A 433 12.00 -17.75 -17.93
C ASP A 433 12.85 -18.90 -17.36
N LEU A 434 14.18 -18.75 -17.38
CA LEU A 434 15.11 -19.74 -16.80
C LEU A 434 14.84 -19.94 -15.31
N ARG A 435 14.65 -18.85 -14.56
CA ARG A 435 14.34 -18.91 -13.13
C ARG A 435 13.00 -19.58 -12.86
N LYS A 436 11.97 -19.28 -13.65
CA LYS A 436 10.65 -19.92 -13.53
C LYS A 436 10.76 -21.44 -13.76
N ALA A 437 11.42 -21.85 -14.84
CA ALA A 437 11.64 -23.26 -15.15
C ALA A 437 12.42 -24.00 -14.04
N ALA A 438 13.47 -23.39 -13.50
CA ALA A 438 14.23 -23.97 -12.39
C ALA A 438 13.38 -24.17 -11.13
N ARG A 439 12.50 -23.20 -10.79
CA ARG A 439 11.57 -23.32 -9.66
C ARG A 439 10.53 -24.41 -9.87
N GLU A 440 9.96 -24.52 -11.07
CA GLU A 440 8.99 -25.58 -11.38
C GLU A 440 9.62 -26.97 -11.29
N LEU A 441 10.85 -27.13 -11.80
CA LEU A 441 11.59 -28.38 -11.70
C LEU A 441 11.88 -28.75 -10.23
N SER A 442 12.30 -27.77 -9.42
CA SER A 442 12.54 -27.96 -7.99
C SER A 442 11.26 -28.31 -7.22
N ALA A 443 10.14 -27.64 -7.50
CA ALA A 443 8.85 -27.93 -6.89
C ALA A 443 8.34 -29.34 -7.24
N ARG A 444 8.51 -29.77 -8.51
CA ARG A 444 8.17 -31.14 -8.93
C ARG A 444 9.02 -32.18 -8.21
N ALA A 445 10.33 -31.93 -8.06
CA ALA A 445 11.21 -32.82 -7.31
C ALA A 445 10.78 -32.92 -5.83
N ALA A 446 10.51 -31.79 -5.18
CA ALA A 446 10.07 -31.76 -3.78
C ALA A 446 8.71 -32.46 -3.57
N MET A 447 7.74 -32.27 -4.47
CA MET A 447 6.45 -32.96 -4.42
C MET A 447 6.61 -34.47 -4.57
N SER A 448 7.44 -34.90 -5.53
CA SER A 448 7.81 -36.31 -5.70
C SER A 448 8.45 -36.86 -4.42
N ASP A 449 9.34 -36.10 -3.78
CA ASP A 449 9.99 -36.51 -2.55
C ASP A 449 9.00 -36.68 -1.40
N ALA A 450 8.03 -35.76 -1.27
CA ALA A 450 7.00 -35.79 -0.23
C ALA A 450 6.03 -36.96 -0.39
N LEU A 451 5.59 -37.25 -1.62
CA LEU A 451 4.73 -38.41 -1.93
C LEU A 451 5.42 -39.72 -1.58
N LEU A 452 6.71 -39.84 -1.90
CA LEU A 452 7.52 -41.01 -1.59
C LEU A 452 7.84 -41.15 -0.09
N ALA A 453 7.82 -40.06 0.68
CA ALA A 453 8.02 -40.11 2.12
C ALA A 453 6.80 -40.61 2.90
N HIS A 454 5.58 -40.43 2.36
CA HIS A 454 4.32 -40.77 3.02
C HIS A 454 3.72 -42.11 2.57
N THR A 455 4.34 -42.81 1.62
CA THR A 455 3.87 -44.14 1.26
C THR A 455 4.27 -45.15 2.34
N GLU A 456 3.30 -45.97 2.76
CA GLU A 456 3.54 -47.12 3.63
C GLU A 456 4.21 -48.28 2.87
N SER A 457 4.24 -48.22 1.54
CA SER A 457 4.87 -49.23 0.69
C SER A 457 6.37 -49.29 0.91
N VAL A 458 6.88 -50.52 1.11
CA VAL A 458 8.30 -50.82 1.19
C VAL A 458 8.86 -50.85 -0.23
N PHE A 459 9.48 -49.77 -0.69
CA PHE A 459 10.15 -49.73 -1.99
C PHE A 459 11.59 -49.21 -1.92
N VAL A 460 12.40 -49.64 -2.90
CA VAL A 460 13.78 -49.22 -3.15
C VAL A 460 13.92 -48.91 -4.64
N VAL A 461 14.56 -47.78 -4.97
CA VAL A 461 14.79 -47.36 -6.35
C VAL A 461 16.26 -47.53 -6.70
N PHE A 462 16.53 -48.13 -7.86
CA PHE A 462 17.87 -48.36 -8.37
C PHE A 462 18.10 -47.61 -9.69
N ASP A 463 19.30 -47.11 -9.93
CA ASP A 463 19.70 -46.67 -11.27
C ASP A 463 19.82 -47.86 -12.24
N VAL A 464 20.04 -47.57 -13.53
CA VAL A 464 20.22 -48.60 -14.57
C VAL A 464 21.41 -49.52 -14.31
N ASP A 465 22.41 -49.07 -13.56
CA ASP A 465 23.61 -49.84 -13.20
C ASP A 465 23.40 -50.72 -11.95
N GLY A 466 22.25 -50.59 -11.29
CA GLY A 466 21.85 -51.37 -10.12
C GLY A 466 22.36 -50.80 -8.79
N LYS A 467 22.68 -49.50 -8.71
CA LYS A 467 22.95 -48.81 -7.46
C LYS A 467 21.69 -48.21 -6.89
N ILE A 468 21.53 -48.28 -5.57
CA ILE A 468 20.41 -47.71 -4.85
C ILE A 468 20.52 -46.19 -4.94
N ILE A 469 19.53 -45.56 -5.55
CA ILE A 469 19.42 -44.10 -5.61
C ILE A 469 18.48 -43.56 -4.52
N ARG A 470 17.55 -44.40 -4.04
CA ARG A 470 16.56 -44.03 -3.03
C ARG A 470 16.01 -45.25 -2.28
N ALA A 471 15.64 -45.08 -1.03
CA ALA A 471 14.85 -46.06 -0.26
C ALA A 471 13.72 -45.38 0.52
N SER A 472 12.52 -45.96 0.50
CA SER A 472 11.38 -45.48 1.28
C SER A 472 11.63 -45.54 2.79
N ALA A 473 10.92 -44.72 3.57
CA ALA A 473 11.01 -44.77 5.03
C ALA A 473 10.60 -46.15 5.58
N ALA A 474 9.62 -46.81 4.96
CA ALA A 474 9.22 -48.17 5.29
C ALA A 474 10.32 -49.19 4.97
N ALA A 475 11.03 -49.05 3.84
CA ALA A 475 12.21 -49.86 3.52
C ALA A 475 13.36 -49.63 4.50
N CYS A 476 13.68 -48.39 4.85
CA CYS A 476 14.71 -48.09 5.85
C CYS A 476 14.42 -48.75 7.20
N ARG A 477 13.16 -48.69 7.67
CA ARG A 477 12.73 -49.38 8.90
C ARG A 477 12.88 -50.89 8.78
N ARG A 478 12.46 -51.48 7.65
CA ARG A 478 12.53 -52.93 7.41
C ARG A 478 13.96 -53.44 7.33
N LEU A 479 14.82 -52.70 6.62
CA LEU A 479 16.23 -53.02 6.40
C LEU A 479 17.09 -52.69 7.63
N GLY A 480 16.56 -51.93 8.61
CA GLY A 480 17.31 -51.50 9.79
C GLY A 480 18.45 -50.52 9.49
N ARG A 481 18.42 -49.86 8.32
CA ARG A 481 19.48 -48.98 7.82
C ARG A 481 18.93 -47.64 7.40
N LYS A 482 19.69 -46.57 7.60
CA LYS A 482 19.30 -45.22 7.15
C LYS A 482 19.47 -45.12 5.64
N GLU A 483 18.64 -44.30 4.98
CA GLU A 483 18.74 -44.11 3.53
C GLU A 483 20.13 -43.64 3.09
N ALA A 484 20.77 -42.77 3.87
CA ALA A 484 22.12 -42.29 3.63
C ALA A 484 23.18 -43.42 3.59
N GLU A 485 22.95 -44.52 4.30
CA GLU A 485 23.84 -45.70 4.32
C GLU A 485 23.58 -46.63 3.13
N LEU A 486 22.37 -46.58 2.56
CA LEU A 486 21.97 -47.41 1.42
C LEU A 486 22.30 -46.74 0.08
N ARG A 487 22.27 -45.40 0.03
CA ARG A 487 22.46 -44.63 -1.20
C ARG A 487 23.85 -44.86 -1.80
N GLY A 488 23.90 -45.25 -3.07
CA GLY A 488 25.11 -45.57 -3.82
C GLY A 488 25.56 -47.03 -3.74
N GLU A 489 25.02 -47.80 -2.78
CA GLU A 489 25.29 -49.24 -2.65
C GLU A 489 24.59 -50.06 -3.74
N ARG A 490 25.08 -51.27 -4.01
CA ARG A 490 24.44 -52.20 -4.95
C ARG A 490 23.42 -53.10 -4.23
N SER A 491 22.49 -53.70 -4.97
CA SER A 491 21.48 -54.63 -4.42
C SER A 491 22.05 -55.79 -3.58
N ALA A 492 23.29 -56.19 -3.81
CA ALA A 492 24.00 -57.19 -3.00
C ALA A 492 24.14 -56.81 -1.51
N CYS A 493 23.97 -55.54 -1.14
CA CYS A 493 24.00 -55.11 0.25
C CYS A 493 22.70 -55.43 1.03
N ILE A 494 21.63 -55.83 0.32
CA ILE A 494 20.32 -56.18 0.91
C ILE A 494 19.75 -57.51 0.40
N VAL A 495 20.30 -58.10 -0.66
CA VAL A 495 19.84 -59.39 -1.21
C VAL A 495 20.87 -60.48 -0.91
N HIS A 496 20.40 -61.67 -0.50
CA HIS A 496 21.27 -62.82 -0.26
C HIS A 496 22.02 -63.27 -1.53
N ALA A 497 23.28 -63.71 -1.38
CA ALA A 497 24.16 -64.08 -2.50
C ALA A 497 23.55 -65.09 -3.48
N ASP A 498 22.92 -66.15 -2.95
CA ASP A 498 22.23 -67.18 -3.75
C ASP A 498 21.06 -66.65 -4.61
N ASP A 499 20.43 -65.53 -4.22
CA ASP A 499 19.29 -64.95 -4.95
C ASP A 499 19.75 -63.89 -5.97
N MET A 500 21.02 -63.46 -5.93
CA MET A 500 21.60 -62.49 -6.86
C MET A 500 21.53 -62.90 -8.34
N PRO A 501 21.73 -64.17 -8.74
CA PRO A 501 21.57 -64.58 -10.14
C PRO A 501 20.14 -64.36 -10.66
N ARG A 502 19.12 -64.61 -9.83
CA ARG A 502 17.71 -64.37 -10.17
C ARG A 502 17.44 -62.87 -10.35
N MET A 503 17.95 -62.04 -9.44
CA MET A 503 17.86 -60.58 -9.54
C MET A 503 18.53 -60.04 -10.82
N LYS A 504 19.72 -60.55 -11.16
CA LYS A 504 20.43 -60.15 -12.38
C LYS A 504 19.66 -60.52 -13.65
N SER A 505 19.11 -61.74 -13.70
CA SER A 505 18.29 -62.20 -14.82
C SER A 505 17.02 -61.37 -15.00
N ALA A 506 16.32 -61.05 -13.91
CA ALA A 506 15.15 -60.17 -13.93
C ALA A 506 15.50 -58.78 -14.47
N ARG A 507 16.62 -58.19 -14.02
CA ARG A 507 17.11 -56.90 -14.50
C ARG A 507 17.36 -56.92 -16.02
N GLU A 508 18.03 -57.96 -16.51
CA GLU A 508 18.31 -58.10 -17.95
C GLU A 508 17.02 -58.26 -18.78
N HIS A 509 16.01 -58.98 -18.28
CA HIS A 509 14.71 -59.09 -18.95
C HIS A 509 14.01 -57.74 -19.08
N LEU A 510 13.96 -56.96 -18.00
CA LEU A 510 13.36 -55.61 -18.00
C LEU A 510 14.11 -54.67 -18.95
N LEU A 511 15.45 -54.68 -18.93
CA LEU A 511 16.27 -53.84 -19.82
C LEU A 511 16.02 -54.14 -21.31
N ARG A 512 15.95 -55.42 -21.66
CA ARG A 512 15.65 -55.89 -23.02
C ARG A 512 14.20 -55.61 -23.47
N GLY A 513 13.33 -55.16 -22.57
CA GLY A 513 11.91 -54.96 -22.86
C GLY A 513 11.15 -56.27 -23.06
N ALA A 514 11.63 -57.37 -22.48
CA ALA A 514 10.96 -58.67 -22.57
C ALA A 514 9.72 -58.77 -21.64
N ALA A 515 9.62 -57.87 -20.66
CA ALA A 515 8.48 -57.72 -19.76
C ALA A 515 8.46 -56.27 -19.20
N ASP A 516 7.26 -55.79 -18.84
CA ASP A 516 7.07 -54.46 -18.23
C ASP A 516 7.32 -54.46 -16.71
N HIS A 517 7.07 -55.61 -16.07
CA HIS A 517 7.33 -55.87 -14.66
C HIS A 517 7.79 -57.32 -14.48
N VAL A 518 8.53 -57.60 -13.41
CA VAL A 518 8.98 -58.95 -13.05
C VAL A 518 8.77 -59.16 -11.56
N GLU A 519 7.96 -60.15 -11.22
CA GLU A 519 7.72 -60.60 -9.86
C GLU A 519 8.62 -61.80 -9.52
N LEU A 520 9.30 -61.72 -8.38
CA LEU A 520 10.19 -62.76 -7.86
C LEU A 520 9.74 -63.14 -6.45
N PRO A 521 9.04 -64.28 -6.29
CA PRO A 521 8.65 -64.76 -4.97
C PRO A 521 9.85 -65.33 -4.21
N HIS A 522 9.76 -65.28 -2.88
CA HIS A 522 10.69 -65.88 -1.93
C HIS A 522 12.17 -65.46 -2.08
N VAL A 523 12.42 -64.18 -2.37
CA VAL A 523 13.78 -63.62 -2.36
C VAL A 523 14.20 -63.32 -0.92
N ARG A 524 15.38 -63.75 -0.50
CA ARG A 524 15.90 -63.45 0.84
C ARG A 524 16.46 -62.03 0.87
N ILE A 525 15.76 -61.16 1.59
CA ILE A 525 16.14 -59.76 1.83
C ILE A 525 16.67 -59.61 3.26
N LEU A 526 17.83 -58.99 3.41
CA LEU A 526 18.46 -58.69 4.70
C LEU A 526 17.71 -57.54 5.40
N GLY A 527 16.99 -57.88 6.46
CA GLY A 527 16.33 -56.94 7.36
C GLY A 527 17.10 -56.71 8.66
N ALA A 528 16.52 -55.89 9.55
CA ALA A 528 17.06 -55.64 10.89
C ALA A 528 17.27 -56.92 11.73
N ASP A 529 16.37 -57.90 11.57
CA ASP A 529 16.35 -59.16 12.33
C ASP A 529 17.01 -60.33 11.56
N GLY A 530 17.73 -60.04 10.47
CA GLY A 530 18.30 -61.05 9.56
C GLY A 530 17.53 -61.21 8.26
N TYR A 531 17.77 -62.30 7.54
CA TYR A 531 17.15 -62.53 6.22
C TYR A 531 15.68 -62.96 6.35
N ALA A 532 14.80 -62.30 5.60
CA ALA A 532 13.40 -62.68 5.44
C ALA A 532 13.08 -62.98 3.97
N ALA A 533 12.27 -64.00 3.72
CA ALA A 533 11.75 -64.28 2.38
C ALA A 533 10.67 -63.24 2.04
N MET A 534 10.82 -62.57 0.89
CA MET A 534 9.93 -61.52 0.43
C MET A 534 9.58 -61.73 -1.04
N CYS A 535 8.39 -61.27 -1.43
CA CYS A 535 8.06 -61.10 -2.82
C CYS A 535 8.66 -59.78 -3.30
N VAL A 536 9.42 -59.85 -4.38
CA VAL A 536 10.09 -58.70 -4.99
C VAL A 536 9.43 -58.43 -6.33
N ASP A 537 8.71 -57.32 -6.44
CA ASP A 537 8.16 -56.87 -7.71
C ASP A 537 8.99 -55.69 -8.24
N ALA A 538 9.53 -55.85 -9.44
CA ALA A 538 10.44 -54.91 -10.07
C ALA A 538 9.90 -54.42 -11.42
N ALA A 539 9.83 -53.10 -11.58
CA ALA A 539 9.46 -52.45 -12.84
C ALA A 539 10.56 -51.49 -13.30
N LEU A 540 10.72 -51.32 -14.62
CA LEU A 540 11.67 -50.39 -15.21
C LEU A 540 10.97 -49.12 -15.71
N ALA A 541 11.32 -47.98 -15.13
CA ALA A 541 10.87 -46.68 -15.60
C ALA A 541 11.68 -46.24 -16.83
N ARG A 542 10.97 -45.80 -17.87
CA ARG A 542 11.52 -45.22 -19.09
C ARG A 542 11.11 -43.76 -19.21
N ASP A 543 11.94 -42.94 -19.85
CA ASP A 543 11.57 -41.57 -20.17
C ASP A 543 10.70 -41.50 -21.44
N PRO A 544 10.16 -40.33 -21.82
CA PRO A 544 9.30 -40.19 -23.00
C PRO A 544 9.97 -40.57 -24.33
N SER A 545 11.30 -40.67 -24.38
CA SER A 545 12.05 -41.14 -25.56
C SER A 545 12.21 -42.66 -25.60
N GLY A 546 11.74 -43.37 -24.56
CA GLY A 546 11.85 -44.82 -24.40
C GLY A 546 13.14 -45.28 -23.71
N ALA A 547 14.02 -44.35 -23.32
CA ALA A 547 15.28 -44.68 -22.67
C ALA A 547 15.07 -45.12 -21.22
N ALA A 548 15.74 -46.19 -20.80
CA ALA A 548 15.71 -46.70 -19.42
C ALA A 548 16.30 -45.68 -18.43
N ARG A 549 15.61 -45.43 -17.31
CA ARG A 549 16.05 -44.44 -16.30
C ARG A 549 16.37 -45.06 -14.95
N PHE A 550 15.46 -45.83 -14.37
CA PHE A 550 15.64 -46.45 -13.05
C PHE A 550 14.68 -47.61 -12.85
N PHE A 551 15.03 -48.54 -11.97
CA PHE A 551 14.15 -49.61 -11.51
C PHE A 551 13.44 -49.20 -10.23
N VAL A 552 12.14 -49.41 -10.17
CA VAL A 552 11.35 -49.31 -8.93
C VAL A 552 11.08 -50.73 -8.45
N VAL A 553 11.56 -51.04 -7.24
CA VAL A 553 11.41 -52.36 -6.65
C VAL A 553 10.58 -52.25 -5.39
N THR A 554 9.48 -52.98 -5.32
CA THR A 554 8.65 -53.10 -4.12
C THR A 554 8.91 -54.43 -3.44
N LEU A 555 8.89 -54.42 -2.10
CA LEU A 555 9.14 -55.58 -1.27
C LEU A 555 7.88 -55.87 -0.45
N GLN A 556 7.29 -57.04 -0.64
CA GLN A 556 6.13 -57.49 0.12
C GLN A 556 6.49 -58.74 0.92
N LEU A 557 5.89 -58.93 2.08
CA LEU A 557 6.03 -60.20 2.80
C LEU A 557 5.38 -61.31 1.96
N SER A 558 6.14 -62.39 1.71
CA SER A 558 5.62 -63.58 1.05
C SER A 558 4.69 -64.39 1.95
#